data_AF-A0A3D4PFV8-F1
#
_entry.id   AF-A0A3D4PFV8-F1
#
_cell.length_a   1.000
_cell.length_b   1.000
_cell.length_c   1.000
_cell.angle_alpha   90.00
_cell.angle_beta   90.00
_cell.angle_gamma   90.00
#
_symmetry.space_group_name_H-M   'P 1'
#
loop_
_entity.id
_entity.type
_entity.pdbx_description
1 polymer ?
#
loop_
_entity_poly.entity_id
_entity_poly.type
_entity_poly.pdbx_seq_one_letter_code
_entity_poly.pdbx_strand_id
1 'polypeptide(L)'
;MISFPISQLETPLMTTDTSTLAPAGQLVSWEEGIGDDKKYSIAHVSPTGLVLVPKMKDYQQWQQAVASAQASPAEAPAVLQRLPKSKLFTPDQISKVSYSKDLWQLYLFDREQNRTKVPNGKEQEQVFAAIKHYWGGKESEEEADAWSVVQTPLFILSVIAVIGGFFIWFCAISEPNYEASGRRSGMKQLLNSIGYTIGPVWMSVIVGTLAAITLASMISQLIKRPVKEVLEY
;
A
#
# COMPACT_ATOMS: atom_id res chain seq x y z
N MET A 1 14.44 -83.70 7.13
CA MET A 1 14.02 -82.57 6.27
C MET A 1 12.74 -82.00 6.82
N ILE A 2 12.82 -80.91 7.60
CA ILE A 2 11.68 -80.03 7.92
C ILE A 2 12.23 -78.60 8.00
N SER A 3 11.52 -77.68 7.33
CA SER A 3 11.83 -76.29 7.04
C SER A 3 11.78 -75.34 8.25
N PHE A 4 12.59 -74.27 8.21
CA PHE A 4 12.44 -73.04 8.99
C PHE A 4 11.37 -72.11 8.36
N PRO A 5 10.80 -71.13 9.10
CA PRO A 5 11.36 -69.77 9.07
C PRO A 5 11.35 -69.05 10.44
N ILE A 6 12.47 -68.43 10.85
CA ILE A 6 12.76 -66.98 10.83
C ILE A 6 11.74 -66.14 11.62
N SER A 7 12.07 -65.88 12.89
CA SER A 7 11.46 -64.84 13.72
C SER A 7 11.76 -63.46 13.12
N GLN A 8 10.72 -62.73 12.71
CA GLN A 8 10.81 -61.32 12.34
C GLN A 8 10.81 -60.48 13.62
N LEU A 9 11.87 -59.68 13.79
CA LEU A 9 11.95 -58.59 14.76
C LEU A 9 10.93 -57.51 14.37
N GLU A 10 9.83 -57.42 15.11
CA GLU A 10 8.93 -56.27 15.03
C GLU A 10 9.66 -55.04 15.57
N THR A 11 10.09 -54.19 14.65
CA THR A 11 10.58 -52.85 14.95
C THR A 11 9.33 -51.99 15.20
N PRO A 12 9.19 -51.28 16.33
CA PRO A 12 8.06 -50.38 16.49
C PRO A 12 8.16 -49.27 15.44
N LEU A 13 7.16 -49.20 14.55
CA LEU A 13 6.98 -48.06 13.68
C LEU A 13 6.87 -46.81 14.55
N MET A 14 7.85 -45.92 14.43
CA MET A 14 7.67 -44.51 14.74
C MET A 14 6.45 -44.04 13.96
N THR A 15 5.35 -43.84 14.66
CA THR A 15 4.25 -43.00 14.20
C THR A 15 4.85 -41.62 14.09
N THR A 16 5.22 -41.24 12.88
CA THR A 16 5.53 -39.86 12.54
C THR A 16 4.29 -39.06 12.89
N ASP A 17 4.35 -38.38 14.04
CA ASP A 17 3.44 -37.28 14.37
C ASP A 17 3.39 -36.41 13.12
N THR A 18 2.26 -36.51 12.42
CA THR A 18 1.95 -35.60 11.32
C THR A 18 1.60 -34.30 12.04
N SER A 19 2.64 -33.55 12.45
CA SER A 19 2.47 -32.18 12.89
C SER A 19 1.69 -31.53 11.78
N THR A 20 0.43 -31.23 12.04
CA THR A 20 -0.44 -30.54 11.11
C THR A 20 0.19 -29.16 10.99
N LEU A 21 1.09 -28.99 10.01
CA LEU A 21 1.71 -27.71 9.71
C LEU A 21 0.53 -26.78 9.42
N ALA A 22 0.23 -25.89 10.36
CA ALA A 22 -0.75 -24.84 10.16
C ALA A 22 -0.44 -24.19 8.80
N PRO A 23 -1.44 -23.99 7.93
CA PRO A 23 -1.18 -23.59 6.56
C PRO A 23 -0.32 -22.33 6.58
N ALA A 24 0.83 -22.41 5.91
CA ALA A 24 1.77 -21.31 5.79
C ALA A 24 0.98 -20.10 5.26
N GLY A 25 1.07 -18.97 5.98
CA GLY A 25 0.38 -17.75 5.60
C GLY A 25 0.86 -17.21 4.26
N GLN A 26 0.12 -16.26 3.71
CA GLN A 26 0.47 -15.56 2.49
C GLN A 26 1.27 -14.30 2.82
N LEU A 27 2.49 -14.22 2.29
CA LEU A 27 3.33 -13.02 2.33
C LEU A 27 3.09 -12.17 1.08
N VAL A 28 2.85 -10.88 1.29
CA VAL A 28 2.66 -9.88 0.24
C VAL A 28 3.56 -8.68 0.54
N SER A 29 4.39 -8.26 -0.39
CA SER A 29 5.27 -7.10 -0.23
C SER A 29 5.19 -6.19 -1.44
N TRP A 30 5.33 -4.88 -1.22
CA TRP A 30 5.22 -3.88 -2.28
C TRP A 30 5.95 -2.58 -1.96
N GLU A 31 6.17 -1.78 -3.01
CA GLU A 31 6.82 -0.48 -2.96
C GLU A 31 5.82 0.65 -3.22
N GLU A 32 5.94 1.75 -2.47
CA GLU A 32 5.21 3.01 -2.59
C GLU A 32 6.22 4.13 -2.90
N GLY A 33 5.88 5.06 -3.80
CA GLY A 33 6.69 6.27 -4.04
C GLY A 33 7.71 6.18 -5.19
N ILE A 34 8.40 7.30 -5.44
CA ILE A 34 9.36 7.47 -6.54
C ILE A 34 10.64 8.09 -5.99
N GLY A 35 11.81 7.64 -6.47
CA GLY A 35 13.11 8.18 -6.06
C GLY A 35 13.41 7.93 -4.58
N ASP A 36 13.93 8.95 -3.90
CA ASP A 36 14.38 8.86 -2.50
C ASP A 36 13.23 8.78 -1.48
N ASP A 37 12.00 9.05 -1.91
CA ASP A 37 10.79 8.93 -1.10
C ASP A 37 10.14 7.53 -1.19
N LYS A 38 10.84 6.56 -1.79
CA LYS A 38 10.39 5.16 -1.81
C LYS A 38 10.20 4.63 -0.41
N LYS A 39 9.09 3.92 -0.23
CA LYS A 39 8.74 3.22 1.00
C LYS A 39 8.32 1.81 0.68
N TYR A 40 8.61 0.92 1.60
CA TYR A 40 8.44 -0.51 1.42
C TYR A 40 7.45 -1.01 2.46
N SER A 41 6.47 -1.79 2.03
CA SER A 41 5.46 -2.37 2.91
C SER A 41 5.43 -3.88 2.77
N ILE A 42 5.09 -4.56 3.86
CA ILE A 42 4.95 -6.02 3.92
C ILE A 42 3.68 -6.34 4.69
N ALA A 43 2.91 -7.29 4.20
CA ALA A 43 1.79 -7.91 4.90
C ALA A 43 2.00 -9.43 4.90
N HIS A 44 1.80 -10.07 6.04
CA HIS A 44 1.74 -11.52 6.15
C HIS A 44 0.40 -11.91 6.76
N VAL A 45 -0.44 -12.60 6.00
CA VAL A 45 -1.77 -13.06 6.44
C VAL A 45 -1.72 -14.55 6.69
N SER A 46 -2.00 -14.98 7.91
CA SER A 46 -2.13 -16.39 8.29
C SER A 46 -3.44 -16.62 9.05
N PRO A 47 -3.84 -17.89 9.28
CA PRO A 47 -5.00 -18.19 10.12
C PRO A 47 -4.92 -17.56 11.52
N THR A 48 -3.69 -17.37 12.03
CA THR A 48 -3.42 -16.81 13.35
C THR A 48 -3.46 -15.28 13.41
N GLY A 49 -3.36 -14.59 12.27
CA GLY A 49 -3.34 -13.13 12.26
C GLY A 49 -2.65 -12.52 11.04
N LEU A 50 -2.71 -11.19 10.97
CA LEU A 50 -2.12 -10.35 9.94
C LEU A 50 -1.02 -9.54 10.59
N VAL A 51 0.21 -9.69 10.12
CA VAL A 51 1.29 -8.77 10.46
C VAL A 51 1.47 -7.79 9.31
N LEU A 52 1.26 -6.50 9.61
CA LEU A 52 1.43 -5.39 8.66
C LEU A 52 2.64 -4.55 9.08
N VAL A 53 3.59 -4.39 8.17
CA VAL A 53 4.75 -3.51 8.32
C VAL A 53 4.60 -2.37 7.33
N PRO A 54 4.13 -1.19 7.78
CA PRO A 54 3.81 -0.10 6.87
C PRO A 54 5.01 0.83 6.66
N LYS A 55 5.24 1.20 5.40
CA LYS A 55 6.03 2.39 5.01
C LYS A 55 7.46 2.45 5.58
N MET A 56 8.19 1.34 5.48
CA MET A 56 9.61 1.28 5.83
C MET A 56 10.46 2.05 4.81
N LYS A 57 11.51 2.75 5.25
CA LYS A 57 12.40 3.50 4.33
C LYS A 57 13.66 2.72 3.92
N ASP A 58 14.10 1.80 4.78
CA ASP A 58 15.32 1.04 4.55
C ASP A 58 15.05 -0.14 3.62
N TYR A 59 15.58 -0.06 2.39
CA TYR A 59 15.46 -1.11 1.37
C TYR A 59 16.20 -2.39 1.74
N GLN A 60 17.39 -2.28 2.33
CA GLN A 60 18.20 -3.45 2.69
C GLN A 60 17.51 -4.24 3.81
N GLN A 61 17.01 -3.54 4.82
CA GLN A 61 16.23 -4.14 5.89
C GLN A 61 14.94 -4.79 5.35
N TRP A 62 14.28 -4.15 4.37
CA TRP A 62 13.09 -4.70 3.72
C TRP A 62 13.39 -5.98 2.95
N GLN A 63 14.42 -5.96 2.11
CA GLN A 63 14.81 -7.10 1.30
C GLN A 63 15.20 -8.30 2.18
N GLN A 64 15.96 -8.05 3.26
CA GLN A 64 16.31 -9.08 4.22
C GLN A 64 15.06 -9.65 4.92
N ALA A 65 14.14 -8.81 5.36
CA ALA A 65 12.92 -9.25 6.01
C ALA A 65 12.03 -10.09 5.08
N VAL A 66 11.86 -9.68 3.82
CA VAL A 66 11.11 -10.44 2.81
C VAL A 66 11.78 -11.80 2.57
N ALA A 67 13.10 -11.82 2.35
CA ALA A 67 13.84 -13.06 2.13
C ALA A 67 13.75 -14.01 3.34
N SER A 68 13.90 -13.51 4.56
CA SER A 68 13.75 -14.31 5.78
C SER A 68 12.34 -14.83 5.98
N ALA A 69 11.31 -14.01 5.72
CA ALA A 69 9.91 -14.43 5.83
C ALA A 69 9.53 -15.48 4.76
N GLN A 70 10.11 -15.39 3.55
CA GLN A 70 9.91 -16.38 2.49
C GLN A 70 10.64 -17.70 2.77
N ALA A 71 11.85 -17.63 3.36
CA ALA A 71 12.64 -18.82 3.69
C ALA A 71 12.00 -19.64 4.83
N SER A 72 11.34 -18.97 5.79
CA SER A 72 10.67 -19.61 6.93
C SER A 72 9.24 -19.09 7.10
N PRO A 73 8.26 -19.56 6.30
CA PRO A 73 6.88 -19.04 6.34
C PRO A 73 6.18 -19.18 7.70
N ALA A 74 6.50 -20.23 8.46
CA ALA A 74 5.95 -20.43 9.81
C ALA A 74 6.46 -19.38 10.83
N GLU A 75 7.66 -18.85 10.62
CA GLU A 75 8.30 -17.85 11.49
C GLU A 75 8.12 -16.41 10.97
N ALA A 76 7.56 -16.25 9.76
CA ALA A 76 7.36 -14.96 9.12
C ALA A 76 6.66 -13.92 10.02
N PRO A 77 5.60 -14.25 10.80
CA PRO A 77 5.00 -13.29 11.73
C PRO A 77 5.99 -12.76 12.75
N ALA A 78 6.82 -13.63 13.35
CA ALA A 78 7.78 -13.27 14.38
C ALA A 78 8.93 -12.42 13.81
N VAL A 79 9.38 -12.72 12.59
CA VAL A 79 10.40 -11.92 11.88
C VAL A 79 9.87 -10.52 11.60
N LEU A 80 8.66 -10.41 11.05
CA LEU A 80 8.07 -9.12 10.66
C LEU A 80 7.67 -8.27 11.86
N GLN A 81 7.26 -8.87 12.99
CA GLN A 81 6.93 -8.12 14.20
C GLN A 81 8.14 -7.38 14.80
N ARG A 82 9.37 -7.86 14.57
CA ARG A 82 10.59 -7.19 15.02
C ARG A 82 10.90 -5.90 14.25
N LEU A 83 10.24 -5.67 13.12
CA LEU A 83 10.44 -4.47 12.30
C LEU A 83 9.76 -3.24 12.90
N PRO A 84 10.32 -2.04 12.66
CA PRO A 84 9.75 -0.80 13.20
C PRO A 84 8.34 -0.57 12.66
N LYS A 85 7.43 -0.12 13.55
CA LYS A 85 6.02 0.18 13.23
C LYS A 85 5.19 -1.01 12.76
N SER A 86 5.68 -2.23 12.94
CA SER A 86 4.90 -3.44 12.71
C SER A 86 3.61 -3.40 13.55
N LYS A 87 2.52 -3.93 12.98
CA LYS A 87 1.24 -4.08 13.64
C LYS A 87 0.77 -5.51 13.45
N LEU A 88 0.44 -6.18 14.54
CA LEU A 88 -0.24 -7.46 14.52
C LEU A 88 -1.74 -7.23 14.71
N PHE A 89 -2.54 -7.87 13.87
CA PHE A 89 -3.99 -7.95 14.01
C PHE A 89 -4.35 -9.42 14.12
N THR A 90 -5.02 -9.81 15.21
CA THR A 90 -5.59 -11.16 15.30
C THR A 90 -7.03 -11.16 14.79
N PRO A 91 -7.56 -12.30 14.32
CA PRO A 91 -8.95 -12.39 13.86
C PRO A 91 -9.94 -11.91 14.93
N ASP A 92 -9.69 -12.24 16.20
CA ASP A 92 -10.56 -11.85 17.32
C ASP A 92 -10.57 -10.34 17.62
N GLN A 93 -9.57 -9.59 17.17
CA GLN A 93 -9.51 -8.14 17.35
C GLN A 93 -10.20 -7.38 16.22
N ILE A 94 -10.41 -8.02 15.07
CA ILE A 94 -10.99 -7.36 13.92
C ILE A 94 -12.50 -7.57 13.92
N SER A 95 -13.26 -6.48 13.82
CA SER A 95 -14.73 -6.55 13.64
C SER A 95 -15.10 -6.54 12.16
N LYS A 96 -14.32 -5.82 11.34
CA LYS A 96 -14.65 -5.59 9.94
C LYS A 96 -13.43 -5.32 9.10
N VAL A 97 -13.44 -5.81 7.86
CA VAL A 97 -12.43 -5.50 6.84
C VAL A 97 -13.15 -5.00 5.61
N SER A 98 -12.70 -3.86 5.06
CA SER A 98 -13.33 -3.22 3.90
C SER A 98 -12.31 -2.94 2.81
N TYR A 99 -12.60 -3.39 1.60
CA TYR A 99 -11.78 -3.18 0.42
C TYR A 99 -12.59 -2.53 -0.70
N SER A 100 -12.05 -1.50 -1.35
CA SER A 100 -12.61 -0.94 -2.57
C SER A 100 -11.60 -0.99 -3.70
N LYS A 101 -11.94 -1.75 -4.74
CA LYS A 101 -11.14 -1.87 -5.97
C LYS A 101 -11.09 -0.57 -6.75
N ASP A 102 -12.18 0.19 -6.78
CA ASP A 102 -12.22 1.48 -7.50
C ASP A 102 -11.36 2.56 -6.84
N LEU A 103 -11.23 2.50 -5.51
CA LEU A 103 -10.47 3.48 -4.74
C LEU A 103 -9.05 3.04 -4.40
N TRP A 104 -8.71 1.76 -4.62
CA TRP A 104 -7.48 1.11 -4.12
C TRP A 104 -7.27 1.39 -2.63
N GLN A 105 -8.31 1.08 -1.84
CA GLN A 105 -8.32 1.30 -0.39
C GLN A 105 -8.73 0.03 0.35
N LEU A 106 -7.85 -0.44 1.23
CA LEU A 106 -8.11 -1.49 2.21
C LEU A 106 -8.05 -0.89 3.63
N TYR A 107 -9.11 -1.11 4.40
CA TYR A 107 -9.22 -0.73 5.80
C TYR A 107 -9.52 -1.93 6.69
N LEU A 108 -8.88 -1.94 7.86
CA LEU A 108 -9.13 -2.87 8.95
C LEU A 108 -9.80 -2.10 10.09
N PHE A 109 -10.88 -2.63 10.64
CA PHE A 109 -11.62 -2.06 11.75
C PHE A 109 -11.48 -2.99 12.96
N ASP A 110 -10.97 -2.45 14.05
CA ASP A 110 -10.96 -3.13 15.35
C ASP A 110 -12.39 -3.30 15.90
N ARG A 111 -12.61 -4.13 16.91
CA ARG A 111 -13.86 -4.18 17.69
C ARG A 111 -14.23 -2.85 18.32
N GLU A 112 -13.24 -2.02 18.64
CA GLU A 112 -13.44 -0.64 19.08
C GLU A 112 -13.79 0.34 17.93
N GLN A 113 -14.02 -0.15 16.71
CA GLN A 113 -14.26 0.65 15.50
C GLN A 113 -13.08 1.55 15.09
N ASN A 114 -11.89 1.29 15.63
CA ASN A 114 -10.67 1.98 15.24
C ASN A 114 -10.24 1.57 13.83
N ARG A 115 -10.19 2.55 12.91
CA ARG A 115 -9.87 2.33 11.49
C ARG A 115 -8.36 2.39 11.23
N THR A 116 -7.75 1.26 10.84
CA THR A 116 -6.39 1.23 10.29
C THR A 116 -6.41 1.12 8.78
N LYS A 117 -5.78 2.09 8.09
CA LYS A 117 -5.57 2.04 6.64
C LYS A 117 -4.35 1.19 6.29
N VAL A 118 -4.51 0.22 5.41
CA VAL A 118 -3.37 -0.50 4.81
C VAL A 118 -2.67 0.44 3.80
N PRO A 119 -1.32 0.51 3.76
CA PRO A 119 -0.61 1.36 2.81
C PRO A 119 -1.05 1.12 1.37
N ASN A 120 -1.10 2.19 0.58
CA ASN A 120 -1.58 2.12 -0.81
C ASN A 120 -0.68 1.17 -1.63
N GLY A 121 -1.29 0.33 -2.47
CA GLY A 121 -0.60 -0.63 -3.33
C GLY A 121 -1.63 -1.44 -4.11
N LYS A 122 -1.26 -1.94 -5.30
CA LYS A 122 -2.14 -2.84 -6.08
C LYS A 122 -2.31 -4.17 -5.35
N GLU A 123 -1.33 -4.50 -4.53
CA GLU A 123 -1.21 -5.68 -3.69
C GLU A 123 -2.23 -5.72 -2.55
N GLN A 124 -2.94 -4.61 -2.28
CA GLN A 124 -4.07 -4.61 -1.33
C GLN A 124 -5.15 -5.61 -1.72
N GLU A 125 -5.40 -5.84 -3.02
CA GLU A 125 -6.33 -6.86 -3.50
C GLU A 125 -5.90 -8.27 -3.04
N GLN A 126 -4.59 -8.55 -3.11
CA GLN A 126 -4.02 -9.83 -2.67
C GLN A 126 -4.10 -9.99 -1.15
N VAL A 127 -3.85 -8.91 -0.40
CA VAL A 127 -4.00 -8.92 1.07
C VAL A 127 -5.46 -9.17 1.46
N PHE A 128 -6.42 -8.51 0.81
CA PHE A 128 -7.84 -8.72 1.07
C PHE A 128 -8.29 -10.14 0.72
N ALA A 129 -7.87 -10.66 -0.44
CA ALA A 129 -8.14 -12.04 -0.83
C ALA A 129 -7.56 -13.06 0.15
N ALA A 130 -6.35 -12.81 0.67
CA ALA A 130 -5.74 -13.65 1.70
C ALA A 130 -6.54 -13.61 3.01
N ILE A 131 -6.98 -12.43 3.45
CA ILE A 131 -7.83 -12.28 4.65
C ILE A 131 -9.13 -13.07 4.47
N LYS A 132 -9.80 -12.90 3.33
CA LYS A 132 -11.01 -13.64 2.97
C LYS A 132 -10.79 -15.16 3.01
N HIS A 133 -9.66 -15.62 2.47
CA HIS A 133 -9.33 -17.05 2.43
C HIS A 133 -9.06 -17.64 3.82
N TYR A 134 -8.28 -16.95 4.66
CA TYR A 134 -7.84 -17.50 5.95
C TYR A 134 -8.80 -17.24 7.11
N TRP A 135 -9.51 -16.11 7.11
CA TRP A 135 -10.39 -15.71 8.22
C TRP A 135 -11.86 -15.87 7.88
N GLY A 136 -12.22 -15.89 6.59
CA GLY A 136 -13.61 -15.97 6.14
C GLY A 136 -14.35 -14.66 6.39
N GLY A 137 -15.41 -14.73 7.22
CA GLY A 137 -16.28 -13.61 7.53
C GLY A 137 -17.54 -13.59 6.65
N LYS A 138 -18.54 -12.82 7.09
CA LYS A 138 -19.77 -12.61 6.33
C LYS A 138 -19.53 -11.55 5.27
N GLU A 139 -19.66 -11.94 4.00
CA GLU A 139 -19.50 -11.05 2.86
C GLU A 139 -20.72 -10.14 2.71
N SER A 140 -20.46 -8.85 2.54
CA SER A 140 -21.44 -7.85 2.16
C SER A 140 -20.82 -6.80 1.26
N GLU A 141 -21.68 -6.04 0.59
CA GLU A 141 -21.29 -4.89 -0.23
C GLU A 141 -21.85 -3.61 0.39
N GLU A 142 -20.99 -2.61 0.55
CA GLU A 142 -21.37 -1.29 1.07
C GLU A 142 -20.97 -0.18 0.10
N GLU A 143 -21.77 0.88 0.02
CA GLU A 143 -21.35 2.07 -0.73
C GLU A 143 -20.18 2.76 -0.01
N ALA A 144 -19.18 3.23 -0.78
CA ALA A 144 -18.11 4.01 -0.21
C ALA A 144 -18.61 5.33 0.36
N ASP A 145 -18.36 5.54 1.65
CA ASP A 145 -18.50 6.86 2.28
C ASP A 145 -17.88 8.00 1.44
N ALA A 146 -18.64 9.08 1.26
CA ALA A 146 -18.27 10.24 0.44
C ALA A 146 -16.91 10.83 0.85
N TRP A 147 -16.59 10.84 2.16
CA TRP A 147 -15.29 11.31 2.62
C TRP A 147 -14.12 10.50 2.06
N SER A 148 -14.27 9.17 1.96
CA SER A 148 -13.23 8.29 1.42
C SER A 148 -12.98 8.47 -0.08
N VAL A 149 -13.99 8.92 -0.81
CA VAL A 149 -13.92 9.28 -2.23
C VAL A 149 -13.23 10.64 -2.44
N VAL A 150 -13.51 11.59 -1.56
CA VAL A 150 -13.10 13.00 -1.72
C VAL A 150 -11.69 13.28 -1.17
N GLN A 151 -11.20 12.49 -0.21
CA GLN A 151 -9.93 12.74 0.48
C GLN A 151 -8.71 12.84 -0.47
N THR A 152 -8.53 11.87 -1.37
CA THR A 152 -7.37 11.83 -2.26
C THR A 152 -7.40 12.96 -3.31
N PRO A 153 -8.52 13.21 -4.03
CA PRO A 153 -8.63 14.35 -4.93
C PRO A 153 -8.41 15.70 -4.24
N LEU A 154 -8.92 15.92 -3.03
CA LEU A 154 -8.68 17.16 -2.28
C LEU A 154 -7.19 17.39 -1.99
N PHE A 155 -6.47 16.34 -1.59
CA PHE A 155 -5.03 16.42 -1.40
C PHE A 155 -4.31 16.81 -2.69
N ILE A 156 -4.66 16.19 -3.82
CA ILE A 156 -4.09 16.50 -5.14
C ILE A 156 -4.37 17.96 -5.52
N LEU A 157 -5.60 18.43 -5.34
CA LEU A 157 -5.96 19.84 -5.58
C LEU A 157 -5.15 20.81 -4.73
N SER A 158 -4.88 20.44 -3.47
CA SER A 158 -4.07 21.26 -2.56
C SER A 158 -2.62 21.35 -3.03
N VAL A 159 -2.05 20.22 -3.49
CA VAL A 159 -0.70 20.17 -4.10
C VAL A 159 -0.65 20.98 -5.39
N ILE A 160 -1.65 20.85 -6.27
CA ILE A 160 -1.77 21.63 -7.51
C ILE A 160 -1.82 23.13 -7.19
N ALA A 161 -2.57 23.53 -6.16
CA ALA A 161 -2.67 24.94 -5.77
C ALA A 161 -1.31 25.51 -5.30
N VAL A 162 -0.58 24.79 -4.45
CA VAL A 162 0.71 25.25 -3.91
C VAL A 162 1.78 25.26 -5.00
N ILE A 163 1.97 24.13 -5.69
CA ILE A 163 3.01 23.99 -6.72
C ILE A 163 2.66 24.85 -7.95
N GLY A 164 1.41 24.79 -8.39
CA GLY A 164 0.93 25.59 -9.52
C GLY A 164 1.01 27.08 -9.24
N GLY A 165 0.64 27.53 -8.04
CA GLY A 165 0.79 28.93 -7.61
C GLY A 165 2.25 29.39 -7.66
N PHE A 166 3.18 28.56 -7.20
CA PHE A 166 4.62 28.84 -7.31
C PHE A 166 5.06 29.00 -8.77
N PHE A 167 4.63 28.11 -9.68
CA PHE A 167 5.01 28.22 -11.10
C PHE A 167 4.37 29.42 -11.80
N ILE A 168 3.13 29.79 -11.48
CA ILE A 168 2.49 30.99 -12.02
C ILE A 168 3.27 32.23 -11.57
N TRP A 169 3.61 32.31 -10.28
CA TRP A 169 4.44 33.39 -9.75
C TRP A 169 5.82 33.42 -10.41
N PHE A 170 6.48 32.27 -10.56
CA PHE A 170 7.77 32.15 -11.23
C PHE A 170 7.74 32.66 -12.68
N CYS A 171 6.70 32.32 -13.44
CA CYS A 171 6.53 32.83 -14.80
C CYS A 171 6.23 34.34 -14.82
N ALA A 172 5.54 34.86 -13.79
CA ALA A 172 5.22 36.29 -13.69
C ALA A 172 6.46 37.17 -13.43
N ILE A 173 7.47 36.65 -12.75
CA ILE A 173 8.73 37.36 -12.45
C ILE A 173 9.82 37.11 -13.50
N SER A 174 9.55 36.31 -14.53
CA SER A 174 10.51 36.00 -15.59
C SER A 174 10.57 37.15 -16.60
N GLU A 175 11.78 37.58 -16.95
CA GLU A 175 12.01 38.80 -17.74
C GLU A 175 12.55 38.48 -19.15
N PRO A 176 12.12 39.22 -20.20
CA PRO A 176 12.63 39.00 -21.57
C PRO A 176 14.13 39.25 -21.72
N ASN A 177 14.69 40.18 -20.95
CA ASN A 177 16.08 40.62 -21.05
C ASN A 177 16.90 40.22 -19.82
N TYR A 178 16.60 39.06 -19.24
CA TYR A 178 17.28 38.60 -18.03
C TYR A 178 18.76 38.28 -18.27
N GLU A 179 19.65 39.07 -17.67
CA GLU A 179 21.08 38.83 -17.66
C GLU A 179 21.50 38.05 -16.42
N ALA A 180 21.73 36.75 -16.60
CA ALA A 180 22.10 35.88 -15.51
C ALA A 180 23.58 36.06 -15.11
N SER A 181 23.85 36.37 -13.84
CA SER A 181 25.22 36.47 -13.32
C SER A 181 25.56 35.37 -12.28
N GLY A 182 26.88 35.09 -12.16
CA GLY A 182 27.46 34.21 -11.15
C GLY A 182 27.60 32.73 -11.55
N ARG A 183 27.96 31.89 -10.58
CA ARG A 183 28.39 30.46 -10.74
C ARG A 183 27.35 29.51 -11.35
N ARG A 184 26.13 29.97 -11.59
CA ARG A 184 25.02 29.19 -12.18
C ARG A 184 24.23 29.99 -13.23
N SER A 185 24.88 30.96 -13.88
CA SER A 185 24.25 31.86 -14.86
C SER A 185 23.47 31.10 -15.93
N GLY A 186 24.04 30.04 -16.52
CA GLY A 186 23.36 29.23 -17.54
C GLY A 186 22.04 28.60 -17.08
N MET A 187 21.99 28.04 -15.86
CA MET A 187 20.76 27.44 -15.31
C MET A 187 19.71 28.52 -15.01
N LYS A 188 20.11 29.67 -14.48
CA LYS A 188 19.19 30.79 -14.20
C LYS A 188 18.59 31.35 -15.50
N GLN A 189 19.41 31.47 -16.55
CA GLN A 189 18.95 31.95 -17.86
C GLN A 189 18.00 30.96 -18.53
N LEU A 190 18.28 29.65 -18.41
CA LEU A 190 17.39 28.59 -18.88
C LEU A 190 16.04 28.61 -18.15
N LEU A 191 16.05 28.67 -16.82
CA LEU A 191 14.83 28.75 -16.01
C LEU A 191 14.00 30.00 -16.36
N ASN A 192 14.65 31.16 -16.47
CA ASN A 192 13.99 32.39 -16.88
C ASN A 192 13.41 32.30 -18.31
N SER A 193 14.15 31.71 -19.25
CA SER A 193 13.68 31.51 -20.63
C SER A 193 12.43 30.62 -20.67
N ILE A 194 12.41 29.53 -19.89
CA ILE A 194 11.23 28.65 -19.77
C ILE A 194 10.05 29.44 -19.18
N GLY A 195 10.26 30.15 -18.07
CA GLY A 195 9.22 30.91 -17.40
C GLY A 195 8.63 32.01 -18.29
N TYR A 196 9.49 32.73 -19.02
CA TYR A 196 9.09 33.76 -19.98
C TYR A 196 8.35 33.19 -21.20
N THR A 197 8.83 32.08 -21.76
CA THR A 197 8.25 31.46 -22.96
C THR A 197 6.84 30.93 -22.70
N ILE A 198 6.63 30.31 -21.53
CA ILE A 198 5.29 29.85 -21.13
C ILE A 198 4.44 31.07 -20.72
N GLY A 199 4.98 31.91 -19.85
CA GLY A 199 4.28 33.07 -19.30
C GLY A 199 3.22 32.69 -18.26
N PRO A 200 2.84 33.65 -17.38
CA PRO A 200 1.93 33.37 -16.26
C PRO A 200 0.52 32.99 -16.71
N VAL A 201 0.07 33.47 -17.87
CA VAL A 201 -1.27 33.19 -18.41
C VAL A 201 -1.39 31.72 -18.82
N TRP A 202 -0.48 31.21 -19.67
CA TRP A 202 -0.53 29.81 -20.09
C TRP A 202 -0.25 28.86 -18.93
N MET A 203 0.62 29.24 -17.99
CA MET A 203 0.82 28.44 -16.80
C MET A 203 -0.45 28.35 -15.94
N SER A 204 -1.23 29.43 -15.86
CA SER A 204 -2.55 29.41 -15.19
C SER A 204 -3.55 28.49 -15.89
N VAL A 205 -3.55 28.46 -17.24
CA VAL A 205 -4.39 27.54 -18.03
C VAL A 205 -4.02 26.08 -17.74
N ILE A 206 -2.71 25.74 -17.71
CA ILE A 206 -2.24 24.39 -17.41
C ILE A 206 -2.67 23.96 -16.01
N VAL A 207 -2.39 24.79 -15.00
CA VAL A 207 -2.76 24.53 -13.59
C VAL A 207 -4.27 24.40 -13.45
N GLY A 208 -5.04 25.29 -14.06
CA GLY A 208 -6.51 25.25 -14.05
C GLY A 208 -7.08 24.01 -14.72
N THR A 209 -6.48 23.55 -15.83
CA THR A 209 -6.89 22.33 -16.53
C THR A 209 -6.66 21.09 -15.66
N LEU A 210 -5.50 20.99 -14.99
CA LEU A 210 -5.21 19.89 -14.06
C LEU A 210 -6.17 19.87 -12.87
N ALA A 211 -6.51 21.04 -12.34
CA ALA A 211 -7.50 21.17 -11.27
C ALA A 211 -8.90 20.72 -11.74
N ALA A 212 -9.32 21.15 -12.93
CA ALA A 212 -10.61 20.77 -13.52
C ALA A 212 -10.72 19.26 -13.76
N ILE A 213 -9.67 18.61 -14.29
CA ILE A 213 -9.64 17.15 -14.47
C ILE A 213 -9.76 16.43 -13.13
N THR A 214 -9.07 16.91 -12.10
CA THR A 214 -9.11 16.32 -10.76
C THR A 214 -10.51 16.44 -10.14
N LEU A 215 -11.15 17.61 -10.28
CA LEU A 215 -12.53 17.83 -9.85
C LEU A 215 -13.53 16.96 -10.62
N ALA A 216 -13.40 16.87 -11.94
CA ALA A 216 -14.27 16.03 -12.76
C ALA A 216 -14.14 14.55 -12.39
N SER A 217 -12.92 14.08 -12.13
CA SER A 217 -12.67 12.71 -11.64
C SER A 217 -13.34 12.47 -10.27
N MET A 218 -13.20 13.42 -9.33
CA MET A 218 -13.84 13.35 -8.02
C MET A 218 -15.37 13.29 -8.12
N ILE A 219 -15.98 14.15 -8.94
CA ILE A 219 -17.43 14.17 -9.17
C ILE A 219 -17.88 12.85 -9.81
N SER A 220 -17.15 12.35 -10.81
CA SER A 220 -17.45 11.06 -11.45
C SER A 220 -17.42 9.91 -10.45
N GLN A 221 -16.43 9.87 -9.55
CA GLN A 221 -16.38 8.86 -8.48
C GLN A 221 -17.52 9.02 -7.48
N LEU A 222 -17.89 10.24 -7.08
CA LEU A 222 -19.04 10.48 -6.21
C LEU A 222 -20.36 10.03 -6.83
N ILE A 223 -20.55 10.23 -8.14
CA ILE A 223 -21.73 9.79 -8.87
C ILE A 223 -21.76 8.26 -8.97
N LYS A 224 -20.61 7.64 -9.26
CA LYS A 224 -20.50 6.18 -9.41
C LYS A 224 -20.69 5.43 -8.10
N ARG A 225 -20.51 6.08 -6.94
CA ARG A 225 -20.61 5.48 -5.60
C ARG A 225 -19.86 4.16 -5.52
N PRO A 226 -18.51 4.19 -5.52
CA PRO A 226 -17.71 2.98 -5.61
C PRO A 226 -18.10 2.01 -4.50
N VAL A 227 -18.24 0.74 -4.87
CA VAL A 227 -18.65 -0.30 -3.94
C VAL A 227 -17.43 -0.77 -3.13
N LYS A 228 -17.66 -1.06 -1.87
CA LYS A 228 -16.71 -1.68 -0.95
C LYS A 228 -17.17 -3.11 -0.72
N GLU A 229 -16.26 -4.05 -0.95
CA GLU A 229 -16.38 -5.41 -0.43
C GLU A 229 -16.07 -5.38 1.06
N VAL A 230 -16.95 -5.97 1.85
CA VAL A 230 -16.87 -5.96 3.32
C VAL A 230 -16.92 -7.39 3.86
N LEU A 231 -16.03 -7.68 4.79
CA LEU A 231 -16.00 -8.90 5.59
C LEU A 231 -16.28 -8.52 7.05
N GLU A 232 -17.36 -9.05 7.61
CA GLU A 232 -17.75 -8.87 9.03
C GLU A 232 -17.44 -10.14 9.85
N TYR A 233 -16.98 -9.96 11.09
CA TYR A 233 -16.55 -11.01 12.01
C TYR A 233 -17.19 -10.89 13.40
#